data_AF-A0A9X1BR03-F1
#
_entry.id   AF-A0A9X1BR03-F1
#
_cell.length_a   1.000
_cell.length_b   1.000
_cell.length_c   1.000
_cell.angle_alpha   90.00
_cell.angle_beta   90.00
_cell.angle_gamma   90.00
#
_symmetry.space_group_name_H-M   'P 1'
#
loop_
_entity.id
_entity.type
_entity.pdbx_description
1 polymer ?
#
loop_
_entity_poly.entity_id
_entity_poly.type
_entity_poly.pdbx_seq_one_letter_code
_entity_poly.pdbx_strand_id
1 'polypeptide(L)'
;MKLIIELTKLIFAILGAIIRLFLPEERGPARTQQRSSQSGQARAQASSSNKVDGRAFAARADIQGPGVFQWEVVGESHYTESFLAFDENPNSSDRAFAGLAELFCDENNVKDSNAVAVLMHGRVIGYVPAALTLNVRQRLARELKGVKRATCVAKVLRPAQPGHSYSVWLDLPDRWRNVLAERAKKKQ
;
A
#
# COMPACT_ATOMS: atom_id res chain seq x y z
N MET A 1 -28.73 -41.69 -7.58
CA MET A 1 -28.85 -40.23 -7.33
C MET A 1 -29.42 -39.87 -5.96
N LYS A 2 -30.52 -40.48 -5.46
CA LYS A 2 -31.08 -40.15 -4.13
C LYS A 2 -30.09 -40.28 -2.96
N LEU A 3 -29.20 -41.28 -2.99
CA LEU A 3 -28.24 -41.53 -1.91
C LEU A 3 -27.22 -40.39 -1.72
N ILE A 4 -26.80 -39.72 -2.81
CA ILE A 4 -25.81 -38.64 -2.77
C ILE A 4 -26.42 -37.37 -2.15
N ILE A 5 -27.70 -37.11 -2.39
CA ILE A 5 -28.44 -35.95 -1.86
C ILE A 5 -28.68 -36.09 -0.35
N GLU A 6 -28.93 -37.29 0.15
CA GLU A 6 -29.10 -37.51 1.59
C GLU A 6 -27.77 -37.45 2.34
N LEU A 7 -26.67 -37.91 1.72
CA LEU A 7 -25.33 -37.82 2.32
C LEU A 7 -24.85 -36.37 2.46
N THR A 8 -25.12 -35.50 1.47
CA THR A 8 -24.75 -34.08 1.55
C THR A 8 -25.54 -33.34 2.64
N LYS A 9 -26.84 -33.61 2.80
CA LYS A 9 -27.64 -33.03 3.90
C LYS A 9 -27.08 -33.39 5.27
N LEU A 10 -26.65 -34.64 5.46
CA LEU A 10 -26.09 -35.10 6.73
C LEU A 10 -24.75 -34.41 7.03
N ILE A 11 -23.89 -34.24 6.03
CA ILE A 11 -22.61 -33.54 6.17
C ILE A 11 -22.82 -32.07 6.58
N PHE A 12 -23.76 -31.36 5.94
CA PHE A 12 -24.07 -29.97 6.29
C PHE A 12 -24.65 -29.83 7.70
N ALA A 13 -25.49 -30.76 8.14
CA ALA A 13 -26.05 -30.76 9.48
C ALA A 13 -24.97 -30.93 10.56
N ILE A 14 -24.00 -31.83 10.33
CA ILE A 14 -22.89 -32.07 11.26
C ILE A 14 -21.94 -30.86 11.31
N LEU A 15 -21.60 -30.28 10.15
CA LEU A 15 -20.75 -29.08 10.10
C LEU A 15 -21.39 -27.90 10.85
N GLY A 16 -22.70 -27.68 10.70
CA GLY A 16 -23.41 -26.60 11.39
C GLY A 16 -23.42 -26.75 12.91
N ALA A 17 -23.51 -27.98 13.42
CA ALA A 17 -23.45 -28.25 14.86
C ALA A 17 -22.04 -28.01 15.44
N ILE A 18 -20.99 -28.40 14.71
CA ILE A 18 -19.60 -28.19 15.14
C ILE A 18 -19.24 -26.70 15.21
N ILE A 19 -19.69 -25.91 14.25
CA ILE A 19 -19.47 -24.45 14.24
C ILE A 19 -20.12 -23.78 15.46
N ARG A 20 -21.31 -24.25 15.89
CA ARG A 20 -21.98 -23.73 17.10
C ARG A 20 -21.25 -24.08 18.40
N LEU A 21 -20.45 -25.14 18.44
CA LEU A 21 -19.67 -25.50 19.62
C LEU A 21 -18.38 -24.68 19.77
N PHE A 22 -17.96 -23.97 18.72
CA PHE A 22 -16.68 -23.23 18.69
C PHE A 22 -16.81 -21.71 18.65
N LEU A 23 -18.03 -21.17 18.64
CA LEU A 23 -18.26 -19.73 18.71
C LEU A 23 -18.59 -19.35 20.16
N PRO A 24 -17.69 -18.64 20.88
CA PRO A 24 -17.99 -18.12 22.20
C PRO A 24 -19.14 -17.12 22.12
N GLU A 25 -20.11 -17.30 23.01
CA GLU A 25 -21.27 -16.44 23.20
C GLU A 25 -20.79 -15.06 23.69
N GLU A 26 -20.75 -14.07 22.79
CA GLU A 26 -20.46 -12.66 23.09
C GLU A 26 -21.47 -12.15 24.13
N ARG A 27 -21.03 -12.10 25.40
CA ARG A 27 -21.77 -11.51 26.51
C ARG A 27 -21.95 -10.02 26.28
N GLY A 28 -23.21 -9.58 26.24
CA GLY A 28 -23.58 -8.18 26.11
C GLY A 28 -23.02 -7.27 27.22
N PRO A 29 -22.98 -5.95 26.99
CA PRO A 29 -22.29 -5.01 27.87
C PRO A 29 -23.08 -4.73 29.16
N ALA A 30 -22.40 -4.92 30.30
CA ALA A 30 -22.86 -4.49 31.60
C ALA A 30 -22.84 -2.95 31.70
N ARG A 31 -23.97 -2.41 32.13
CA ARG A 31 -24.24 -1.01 32.40
C ARG A 31 -23.71 -0.68 33.81
N THR A 32 -22.67 0.15 33.92
CA THR A 32 -22.21 0.69 35.21
C THR A 32 -22.15 2.22 35.14
N GLN A 33 -22.95 2.87 35.98
CA GLN A 33 -22.96 4.30 36.20
C GLN A 33 -21.94 4.72 37.27
N GLN A 34 -21.44 5.95 37.12
CA GLN A 34 -20.88 6.87 38.13
C GLN A 34 -19.57 6.51 38.85
N ARG A 35 -18.52 7.29 38.56
CA ARG A 35 -18.07 8.39 39.45
C ARG A 35 -16.96 9.22 38.80
N SER A 36 -17.16 10.52 38.86
CA SER A 36 -16.18 11.59 38.70
C SER A 36 -14.96 11.42 39.62
N SER A 37 -13.75 11.66 39.11
CA SER A 37 -12.71 12.51 39.70
C SER A 37 -11.44 12.52 38.83
N GLN A 38 -10.85 13.69 38.74
CA GLN A 38 -9.60 14.10 38.09
C GLN A 38 -8.41 13.15 38.24
N SER A 39 -7.59 13.06 37.17
CA SER A 39 -6.16 13.43 37.14
C SER A 39 -5.36 12.55 36.16
N GLY A 40 -4.40 13.17 35.47
CA GLY A 40 -3.21 12.45 34.99
C GLY A 40 -3.27 11.87 33.58
N GLN A 41 -2.91 12.70 32.60
CA GLN A 41 -1.82 12.46 31.65
C GLN A 41 -1.72 11.12 30.88
N ALA A 42 -1.56 11.32 29.57
CA ALA A 42 -0.76 10.50 28.67
C ALA A 42 -1.32 9.13 28.25
N ARG A 43 -2.11 9.14 27.17
CA ARG A 43 -1.87 8.25 26.02
C ARG A 43 -2.56 8.82 24.77
N ALA A 44 -1.87 9.75 24.12
CA ALA A 44 -2.01 9.93 22.69
C ALA A 44 -1.45 8.66 22.02
N GLN A 45 -2.32 7.71 21.69
CA GLN A 45 -1.98 6.65 20.75
C GLN A 45 -2.44 7.09 19.38
N ALA A 46 -1.42 7.30 18.55
CA ALA A 46 -1.48 7.80 17.20
C ALA A 46 -2.42 6.98 16.31
N SER A 47 -3.64 7.46 16.14
CA SER A 47 -4.26 7.42 14.82
C SER A 47 -3.54 8.48 13.99
N SER A 48 -2.37 8.11 13.44
CA SER A 48 -1.70 8.89 12.40
C SER A 48 -2.60 8.84 11.17
N SER A 49 -3.62 9.70 11.19
CA SER A 49 -4.35 10.10 10.01
C SER A 49 -3.29 10.63 9.05
N ASN A 50 -2.84 9.79 8.11
CA ASN A 50 -2.01 10.16 6.97
C ASN A 50 -2.85 11.04 6.02
N LYS A 51 -3.40 12.13 6.57
CA LYS A 51 -4.07 13.18 5.83
C LYS A 51 -2.95 14.11 5.42
N VAL A 52 -2.25 13.71 4.35
CA VAL A 52 -1.28 14.57 3.67
C VAL A 52 -2.02 15.87 3.35
N ASP A 53 -1.56 16.98 3.93
CA ASP A 53 -2.22 18.28 3.84
C ASP A 53 -2.54 18.61 2.36
N GLY A 54 -3.83 18.69 2.05
CA GLY A 54 -4.36 18.97 0.71
C GLY A 54 -4.16 20.41 0.24
N ARG A 55 -3.14 21.11 0.73
CA ARG A 55 -2.85 22.51 0.39
C ARG A 55 -1.51 22.60 -0.33
N ALA A 56 -1.58 23.13 -1.55
CA ALA A 56 -0.55 23.22 -2.58
C ALA A 56 -0.30 21.91 -3.35
N PHE A 57 -1.15 21.66 -4.35
CA PHE A 57 -0.75 20.87 -5.52
C PHE A 57 0.34 21.67 -6.25
N ALA A 58 1.58 21.60 -5.74
CA ALA A 58 2.75 22.03 -6.48
C ALA A 58 2.73 21.38 -7.87
N ALA A 59 3.29 22.07 -8.87
CA ALA A 59 3.41 21.56 -10.23
C ALA A 59 3.84 20.08 -10.20
N ARG A 60 2.98 19.20 -10.73
CA ARG A 60 3.30 17.78 -10.90
C ARG A 60 3.97 17.64 -12.26
N ALA A 61 5.09 16.95 -12.31
CA ALA A 61 5.71 16.58 -13.57
C ALA A 61 5.39 15.13 -13.89
N ASP A 62 5.04 14.86 -15.14
CA ASP A 62 4.71 13.53 -15.62
C ASP A 62 5.97 12.82 -16.11
N ILE A 63 6.17 11.58 -15.63
CA ILE A 63 7.29 10.73 -16.00
C ILE A 63 6.76 9.63 -16.90
N GLN A 64 7.22 9.63 -18.15
CA GLN A 64 6.91 8.57 -19.11
C GLN A 64 7.95 7.44 -19.01
N GLY A 65 7.49 6.24 -18.65
CA GLY A 65 8.24 5.01 -18.75
C GLY A 65 8.00 4.29 -20.09
N PRO A 66 8.71 3.18 -20.36
CA PRO A 66 8.60 2.45 -21.61
C PRO A 66 7.47 1.39 -21.63
N GLY A 67 6.61 1.32 -20.61
CA GLY A 67 5.50 0.38 -20.51
C GLY A 67 5.88 -1.02 -20.00
N VAL A 68 7.09 -1.17 -19.43
CA VAL A 68 7.65 -2.48 -19.04
C VAL A 68 7.47 -2.82 -17.56
N PHE A 69 7.08 -1.85 -16.74
CA PHE A 69 6.78 -2.03 -15.30
C PHE A 69 7.84 -2.81 -14.53
N GLN A 70 9.09 -2.38 -14.65
CA GLN A 70 10.20 -3.12 -14.04
C GLN A 70 10.48 -2.71 -12.59
N TRP A 71 9.94 -1.58 -12.12
CA TRP A 71 10.28 -0.99 -10.82
C TRP A 71 9.39 -1.46 -9.69
N GLU A 72 9.81 -2.51 -9.01
CA GLU A 72 9.14 -2.99 -7.80
C GLU A 72 9.12 -1.91 -6.70
N VAL A 73 7.93 -1.70 -6.15
CA VAL A 73 7.70 -0.96 -4.90
C VAL A 73 7.95 -1.92 -3.74
N VAL A 74 8.36 -1.41 -2.58
CA VAL A 74 8.57 -2.23 -1.38
C VAL A 74 7.77 -1.70 -0.20
N GLY A 75 7.46 -2.61 0.73
CA GLY A 75 6.76 -2.31 1.98
C GLY A 75 5.24 -2.20 1.82
N GLU A 76 4.68 -2.70 0.72
CA GLU A 76 3.25 -2.62 0.40
C GLU A 76 2.38 -3.38 1.41
N SER A 77 2.94 -4.42 2.06
CA SER A 77 2.27 -5.18 3.10
C SER A 77 1.83 -4.34 4.30
N HIS A 78 2.45 -3.18 4.52
CA HIS A 78 2.06 -2.24 5.58
C HIS A 78 0.89 -1.34 5.20
N TYR A 79 0.45 -1.38 3.94
CA TYR A 79 -0.50 -0.44 3.36
C TYR A 79 -1.71 -1.14 2.73
N THR A 80 -2.04 -2.35 3.15
CA THR A 80 -3.19 -3.12 2.64
C THR A 80 -4.50 -2.33 2.67
N GLU A 81 -4.75 -1.57 3.74
CA GLU A 81 -5.93 -0.70 3.84
C GLU A 81 -5.96 0.41 2.77
N SER A 82 -4.79 0.93 2.37
CA SER A 82 -4.70 1.92 1.29
C SER A 82 -5.20 1.33 -0.02
N PHE A 83 -4.81 0.08 -0.35
CA PHE A 83 -5.26 -0.60 -1.56
C PHE A 83 -6.76 -0.86 -1.55
N LEU A 84 -7.29 -1.36 -0.43
CA LEU A 84 -8.73 -1.63 -0.29
C LEU A 84 -9.58 -0.36 -0.45
N ALA A 85 -9.02 0.82 -0.16
CA ALA A 85 -9.74 2.09 -0.31
C ALA A 85 -9.93 2.55 -1.76
N PHE A 86 -9.16 2.02 -2.73
CA PHE A 86 -9.30 2.38 -4.14
C PHE A 86 -9.43 1.18 -5.09
N ASP A 87 -9.33 -0.05 -4.59
CA ASP A 87 -9.70 -1.23 -5.37
C ASP A 87 -11.22 -1.32 -5.47
N GLU A 88 -11.77 -0.77 -6.56
CA GLU A 88 -13.23 -0.73 -6.80
C GLU A 88 -13.85 -2.12 -7.00
N ASN A 89 -13.05 -3.13 -7.35
CA ASN A 89 -13.53 -4.49 -7.59
C ASN A 89 -12.52 -5.54 -7.10
N PRO A 90 -12.43 -5.74 -5.78
CA PRO A 90 -11.48 -6.70 -5.19
C PRO A 90 -11.81 -8.16 -5.56
N ASN A 91 -13.03 -8.43 -6.02
CA ASN A 91 -13.48 -9.76 -6.47
C ASN A 91 -13.35 -9.96 -7.99
N SER A 92 -12.72 -9.02 -8.71
CA SER A 92 -12.51 -9.16 -10.14
C SER A 92 -11.67 -10.40 -10.44
N SER A 93 -12.06 -11.12 -11.49
CA SER A 93 -11.24 -12.20 -12.05
C SER A 93 -9.94 -11.69 -12.67
N ASP A 94 -9.90 -10.42 -13.09
CA ASP A 94 -8.65 -9.79 -13.46
C ASP A 94 -7.83 -9.54 -12.21
N ARG A 95 -6.61 -10.08 -12.16
CA ARG A 95 -5.74 -9.94 -11.01
C ARG A 95 -4.90 -8.68 -11.06
N ALA A 96 -4.86 -7.98 -12.19
CA ALA A 96 -4.06 -6.77 -12.34
C ALA A 96 -4.92 -5.57 -12.69
N PHE A 97 -4.45 -4.38 -12.33
CA PHE A 97 -4.97 -3.13 -12.87
C PHE A 97 -3.84 -2.10 -12.97
N ALA A 98 -4.04 -1.09 -13.81
CA ALA A 98 -3.12 0.03 -13.94
C ALA A 98 -3.72 1.29 -13.31
N GLY A 99 -2.88 2.18 -12.80
CA GLY A 99 -3.30 3.46 -12.26
C GLY A 99 -2.16 4.46 -12.22
N LEU A 100 -2.50 5.73 -11.92
CA LEU A 100 -1.50 6.77 -11.72
C LEU A 100 -0.94 6.68 -10.31
N ALA A 101 0.38 6.58 -10.20
CA ALA A 101 1.11 6.68 -8.95
C ALA A 101 1.87 8.02 -8.88
N GLU A 102 1.99 8.56 -7.68
CA GLU A 102 2.78 9.74 -7.36
C GLU A 102 4.04 9.34 -6.59
N LEU A 103 5.20 9.82 -7.02
CA LEU A 103 6.45 9.76 -6.29
C LEU A 103 6.62 11.02 -5.45
N PHE A 104 6.97 10.85 -4.17
CA PHE A 104 7.16 11.96 -3.23
C PHE A 104 8.39 11.72 -2.34
N CYS A 105 9.25 12.73 -2.19
CA CYS A 105 10.37 12.69 -1.26
C CYS A 105 9.89 12.86 0.18
N ASP A 106 9.85 11.77 0.95
CA ASP A 106 9.38 11.75 2.34
C ASP A 106 10.54 11.98 3.32
N GLU A 107 10.82 13.25 3.60
CA GLU A 107 11.89 13.68 4.51
C GLU A 107 11.59 13.40 5.99
N ASN A 108 10.32 13.12 6.32
CA ASN A 108 9.86 12.87 7.68
C ASN A 108 9.73 11.38 8.01
N ASN A 109 10.19 10.51 7.10
CA ASN A 109 10.16 9.08 7.32
C ASN A 109 11.06 8.69 8.50
N VAL A 110 10.51 7.96 9.48
CA VAL A 110 11.20 7.58 10.72
C VAL A 110 12.40 6.66 10.47
N LYS A 111 12.38 5.87 9.38
CA LYS A 111 13.41 4.85 9.10
C LYS A 111 14.50 5.38 8.18
N ASP A 112 14.15 6.20 7.19
CA ASP A 112 15.08 6.73 6.20
C ASP A 112 14.64 8.11 5.72
N SER A 113 15.34 9.18 6.14
CA SER A 113 15.03 10.56 5.71
C SER A 113 15.20 10.80 4.21
N ASN A 114 15.80 9.86 3.47
CA ASN A 114 15.86 9.91 2.02
C ASN A 114 14.68 9.22 1.34
N ALA A 115 13.79 8.54 2.06
CA ALA A 115 12.74 7.72 1.47
C ALA A 115 11.96 8.43 0.35
N VAL A 116 11.64 7.69 -0.71
CA VAL A 116 10.73 8.14 -1.76
C VAL A 116 9.47 7.30 -1.64
N ALA A 117 8.41 7.93 -1.12
CA ALA A 117 7.10 7.33 -0.99
C ALA A 117 6.42 7.22 -2.35
N VAL A 118 5.67 6.14 -2.52
CA VAL A 118 4.79 5.90 -3.66
C VAL A 118 3.36 6.05 -3.15
N LEU A 119 2.60 6.93 -3.80
CA LEU A 119 1.20 7.18 -3.47
C LEU A 119 0.30 6.80 -4.64
N MET A 120 -0.89 6.30 -4.33
CA MET A 120 -2.00 6.19 -5.27
C MET A 120 -3.25 6.77 -4.61
N HIS A 121 -4.03 7.56 -5.36
CA HIS A 121 -5.20 8.26 -4.82
C HIS A 121 -4.90 9.06 -3.53
N GLY A 122 -3.72 9.69 -3.47
CA GLY A 122 -3.27 10.47 -2.32
C GLY A 122 -2.89 9.66 -1.06
N ARG A 123 -2.84 8.33 -1.14
CA ARG A 123 -2.49 7.45 -0.02
C ARG A 123 -1.16 6.77 -0.30
N VAL A 124 -0.30 6.68 0.72
CA VAL A 124 0.94 5.90 0.62
C VAL A 124 0.60 4.42 0.47
N ILE A 125 1.20 3.79 -0.54
CA ILE A 125 1.05 2.37 -0.85
C ILE A 125 2.38 1.60 -0.72
N GLY A 126 3.49 2.30 -0.56
CA GLY A 126 4.82 1.71 -0.39
C GLY A 126 5.92 2.74 -0.67
N TYR A 127 7.14 2.25 -0.90
CA TYR A 127 8.31 3.08 -1.15
C TYR A 127 9.16 2.53 -2.29
N VAL A 128 9.98 3.39 -2.88
CA VAL A 128 11.08 2.97 -3.75
C VAL A 128 12.10 2.17 -2.91
N PRO A 129 12.68 1.08 -3.44
CA PRO A 129 13.73 0.33 -2.75
C PRO A 129 14.89 1.23 -2.32
N ALA A 130 15.38 1.06 -1.08
CA ALA A 130 16.43 1.89 -0.48
C ALA A 130 17.69 2.02 -1.36
N ALA A 131 18.07 0.95 -2.06
CA ALA A 131 19.23 0.94 -2.97
C ALA A 131 19.09 1.92 -4.15
N LEU A 132 17.87 2.28 -4.55
CA LEU A 132 17.56 3.15 -5.69
C LEU A 132 17.13 4.56 -5.27
N THR A 133 16.69 4.73 -4.01
CA THR A 133 16.14 5.97 -3.44
C THR A 133 16.98 7.21 -3.78
N LEU A 134 18.29 7.20 -3.51
CA LEU A 134 19.15 8.36 -3.77
C LEU A 134 19.19 8.76 -5.25
N ASN A 135 19.20 7.79 -6.16
CA ASN A 135 19.19 8.10 -7.59
C ASN A 135 17.85 8.69 -8.01
N VAL A 136 16.75 8.09 -7.57
CA VAL A 136 15.41 8.60 -7.87
C VAL A 136 15.27 10.04 -7.36
N ARG A 137 15.67 10.35 -6.12
CA ARG A 137 15.69 11.74 -5.61
C ARG A 137 16.49 12.69 -6.50
N GLN A 138 17.70 12.28 -6.89
CA GLN A 138 18.56 13.12 -7.74
C GLN A 138 17.96 13.35 -9.11
N ARG A 139 17.26 12.35 -9.67
CA ARG A 139 16.57 12.44 -10.97
C ARG A 139 15.34 13.33 -10.88
N LEU A 140 14.53 13.17 -9.83
CA LEU A 140 13.42 14.09 -9.53
C LEU A 140 13.92 15.54 -9.42
N ALA A 141 14.99 15.79 -8.67
CA ALA A 141 15.55 17.13 -8.50
C ALA A 141 16.08 17.73 -9.81
N ARG A 142 16.83 16.94 -10.60
CA ARG A 142 17.50 17.41 -11.83
C ARG A 142 16.57 17.49 -13.04
N GLU A 143 15.82 16.43 -13.31
CA GLU A 143 15.00 16.31 -14.52
C GLU A 143 13.68 17.08 -14.37
N LEU A 144 13.16 17.21 -13.13
CA LEU A 144 11.86 17.84 -12.87
C LEU A 144 11.99 19.22 -12.21
N LYS A 145 13.14 19.90 -12.35
CA LYS A 145 13.37 21.29 -11.90
C LYS A 145 13.00 21.52 -10.41
N GLY A 146 13.31 20.56 -9.54
CA GLY A 146 13.03 20.67 -8.10
C GLY A 146 11.57 20.44 -7.70
N VAL A 147 10.74 19.92 -8.61
CA VAL A 147 9.37 19.47 -8.27
C VAL A 147 9.42 18.39 -7.20
N LYS A 148 8.59 18.57 -6.15
CA LYS A 148 8.51 17.63 -5.01
C LYS A 148 7.65 16.39 -5.28
N ARG A 149 6.84 16.40 -6.35
CA ARG A 149 5.92 15.31 -6.71
C ARG A 149 5.92 15.02 -8.20
N ALA A 150 6.11 13.76 -8.57
CA ALA A 150 6.04 13.34 -9.96
C ALA A 150 5.02 12.23 -10.16
N THR A 151 4.39 12.15 -11.32
CA THR A 151 3.44 11.08 -11.65
C THR A 151 4.08 10.07 -12.58
N CYS A 152 3.68 8.81 -12.46
CA CYS A 152 4.01 7.74 -13.40
C CYS A 152 2.87 6.72 -13.43
N VAL A 153 2.88 5.83 -14.42
CA VAL A 153 1.94 4.70 -14.45
C VAL A 153 2.45 3.60 -13.53
N ALA A 154 1.56 3.03 -12.74
CA ALA A 154 1.81 1.87 -11.92
C ALA A 154 0.90 0.71 -12.35
N LYS A 155 1.44 -0.51 -12.28
CA LYS A 155 0.69 -1.75 -12.39
C LYS A 155 0.61 -2.38 -11.01
N VAL A 156 -0.61 -2.62 -10.56
CA VAL A 156 -0.92 -3.25 -9.27
C VAL A 156 -1.42 -4.65 -9.52
N LEU A 157 -0.86 -5.63 -8.79
CA LEU A 157 -1.32 -7.01 -8.80
C LEU A 157 -1.99 -7.33 -7.46
N ARG A 158 -3.24 -7.81 -7.54
CA ARG A 158 -4.00 -8.31 -6.40
C ARG A 158 -3.39 -9.62 -5.88
N PRO A 159 -3.41 -9.85 -4.56
CA PRO A 159 -2.94 -11.10 -3.99
C PRO A 159 -3.70 -12.30 -4.56
N ALA A 160 -3.00 -13.43 -4.75
CA ALA A 160 -3.61 -14.67 -5.27
C ALA A 160 -4.47 -15.38 -4.24
N GLN A 161 -4.14 -15.16 -2.97
CA GLN A 161 -4.69 -15.87 -1.82
C GLN A 161 -4.93 -14.85 -0.70
N PRO A 162 -5.96 -15.05 0.13
CA PRO A 162 -6.17 -14.24 1.33
C PRO A 162 -4.92 -14.21 2.22
N GLY A 163 -4.62 -13.04 2.79
CA GLY A 163 -3.46 -12.85 3.67
C GLY A 163 -2.14 -12.53 2.96
N HIS A 164 -2.10 -12.59 1.63
CA HIS A 164 -0.96 -12.09 0.85
C HIS A 164 -1.13 -10.59 0.55
N SER A 165 -0.01 -9.91 0.31
CA SER A 165 0.00 -8.48 0.03
C SER A 165 -0.19 -8.20 -1.46
N TYR A 166 -0.62 -6.98 -1.77
CA TYR A 166 -0.55 -6.44 -3.12
C TYR A 166 0.92 -6.30 -3.54
N SER A 167 1.16 -6.36 -4.83
CA SER A 167 2.48 -6.06 -5.40
C SER A 167 2.33 -4.94 -6.41
N VAL A 168 3.28 -4.01 -6.40
CA VAL A 168 3.22 -2.82 -7.27
C VAL A 168 4.50 -2.65 -8.05
N TRP A 169 4.34 -2.38 -9.35
CA TRP A 169 5.45 -2.07 -10.24
C TRP A 169 5.22 -0.75 -10.95
N LEU A 170 6.23 0.10 -10.97
CA LEU A 170 6.20 1.41 -11.61
C LEU A 170 6.79 1.35 -13.01
N ASP A 171 6.20 2.14 -13.90
CA ASP A 171 6.73 2.41 -15.23
C ASP A 171 7.61 3.66 -15.19
N LEU A 172 8.88 3.48 -14.84
CA LEU A 172 9.88 4.55 -14.76
C LEU A 172 11.00 4.31 -15.79
N PRO A 173 11.66 5.38 -16.28
CA PRO A 173 12.74 5.26 -17.23
C PRO A 173 13.88 4.35 -16.75
N ASP A 174 14.35 3.43 -17.60
CA ASP A 174 15.45 2.52 -17.26
C ASP A 174 16.74 3.25 -16.87
N ARG A 175 16.97 4.43 -17.45
CA ARG A 175 18.12 5.29 -17.10
C ARG A 175 18.14 5.72 -15.63
N TRP A 176 17.00 5.66 -14.93
CA TRP A 176 16.92 5.94 -13.50
C TRP A 176 17.35 4.74 -12.64
N ARG A 177 17.51 3.54 -13.20
CA ARG A 177 17.95 2.36 -12.44
C ARG A 177 19.47 2.24 -12.39
N ASN A 178 20.14 2.64 -13.47
CA ASN A 178 21.54 2.35 -13.70
C ASN A 178 22.49 3.44 -13.17
N VAL A 179 22.72 3.48 -11.85
CA VAL A 179 23.70 4.40 -11.24
C VAL A 179 25.15 3.97 -11.52
N LEU A 180 25.40 2.66 -11.50
CA LEU A 180 26.76 2.11 -11.57
C LEU A 180 27.34 2.19 -13.00
N ALA A 181 26.51 1.99 -14.02
CA ALA A 181 26.95 2.02 -15.41
C ALA A 181 27.40 3.42 -15.87
N GLU A 182 26.74 4.49 -15.42
CA GLU A 182 27.10 5.86 -15.81
C GLU A 182 28.37 6.36 -15.09
N ARG A 183 28.60 5.96 -13.84
CA ARG A 183 29.83 6.31 -13.11
C ARG A 183 31.07 5.60 -13.65
N ALA A 184 30.92 4.38 -14.19
CA ALA A 184 32.00 3.65 -14.83
C ALA A 184 32.44 4.31 -16.15
N LYS A 185 31.50 4.82 -16.95
CA LYS A 185 31.79 5.48 -18.24
C LYS A 185 32.47 6.85 -18.11
N LYS A 186 32.34 7.54 -16.97
CA LYS A 186 32.98 8.86 -16.73
C LYS A 186 34.41 8.81 -16.21
N LYS A 187 34.95 7.61 -15.97
CA LYS A 187 36.33 7.41 -15.52
C LYS A 187 37.27 6.91 -16.63
N GLN A 188 36.76 6.81 -17.86
CA GLN A 188 37.52 6.57 -19.09
C GLN A 188 37.61 7.88 -19.86
#